data_AF-A0A645JTH7-F1
#
_entry.id   AF-A0A645JTH7-F1
#
_cell.length_a   1.000
_cell.length_b   1.000
_cell.length_c   1.000
_cell.angle_alpha   90.00
_cell.angle_beta   90.00
_cell.angle_gamma   90.00
#
_symmetry.space_group_name_H-M   'P 1'
#
loop_
_entity.id
_entity.type
_entity.pdbx_description
1 polymer ?
#
loop_
_entity_poly.entity_id
_entity_poly.type
_entity_poly.pdbx_seq_one_letter_code
_entity_poly.pdbx_strand_id
1 'polypeptide(L)' 'MLGATVKAGETVEYRFCNRDRYGYLVLAKGQADVNGVSLNARDGAAIHGEQSIVVTATEDTELVLVDAAALH' A
#
# COMPACT_ATOMS: atom_id res chain seq x y z
N MET A 1 -2.47 1.34 11.75
CA MET A 1 -2.26 0.09 10.99
C MET A 1 -3.59 -0.30 10.35
N LEU A 2 -3.57 -0.64 9.08
CA LEU A 2 -4.72 -1.10 8.30
C LEU A 2 -4.38 -2.45 7.66
N GLY A 3 -5.36 -3.35 7.61
CA GLY A 3 -5.31 -4.55 6.77
C GLY A 3 -6.48 -4.53 5.78
N ALA A 4 -6.25 -5.00 4.56
CA ALA A 4 -7.27 -5.09 3.53
C ALA A 4 -7.11 -6.36 2.68
N THR A 5 -8.24 -6.89 2.23
CA THR A 5 -8.32 -7.89 1.16
C THR A 5 -8.91 -7.20 -0.06
N VAL A 6 -8.24 -7.33 -1.20
CA VAL A 6 -8.60 -6.67 -2.47
C VAL A 6 -8.74 -7.76 -3.53
N LYS A 7 -9.87 -7.83 -4.22
CA LYS A 7 -10.09 -8.86 -5.25
C LYS A 7 -9.35 -8.51 -6.54
N ALA A 8 -9.05 -9.54 -7.34
CA ALA A 8 -8.43 -9.34 -8.65
C ALA A 8 -9.21 -8.31 -9.49
N GLY A 9 -8.49 -7.31 -10.01
CA GLY A 9 -9.04 -6.21 -10.79
C GLY A 9 -9.61 -5.04 -9.96
N GLU A 10 -9.73 -5.19 -8.64
CA GLU A 10 -10.16 -4.08 -7.77
C GLU A 10 -9.03 -3.11 -7.47
N THR A 11 -9.43 -1.87 -7.17
CA THR A 11 -8.52 -0.81 -6.78
C THR A 11 -8.99 -0.18 -5.48
N VAL A 12 -8.04 0.04 -4.56
CA VAL A 12 -8.27 0.75 -3.31
C VAL A 12 -7.31 1.92 -3.19
N GLU A 13 -7.77 3.00 -2.55
CA GLU A 13 -6.95 4.18 -2.29
C GLU A 13 -6.86 4.42 -0.78
N TYR A 14 -5.64 4.66 -0.30
CA TYR A 14 -5.37 5.16 1.04
C TYR A 14 -4.83 6.58 0.97
N ARG A 15 -5.38 7.49 1.78
CA ARG A 15 -4.92 8.89 1.86
C ARG A 15 -4.27 9.14 3.21
N PHE A 16 -3.01 9.59 3.18
CA PHE A 16 -2.35 10.15 4.34
C PHE A 16 -2.94 11.53 4.66
N CYS A 17 -2.88 11.95 5.92
CA CYS A 17 -3.36 13.28 6.29
C CYS A 17 -2.46 14.41 5.74
N ASN A 18 -1.18 14.14 5.50
CA ASN A 18 -0.23 15.02 4.80
C ASN A 18 0.93 14.20 4.20
N ARG A 19 1.78 14.86 3.40
CA ARG A 19 2.89 14.23 2.66
C ARG A 19 4.13 13.91 3.49
N ASP A 20 4.23 14.44 4.71
CA ASP A 20 5.42 14.27 5.55
C ASP A 20 5.38 12.94 6.33
N ARG A 21 4.26 12.23 6.24
CA ARG A 21 4.07 10.92 6.88
C ARG A 21 4.78 9.82 6.12
N TYR A 22 5.08 8.76 6.86
CA TYR A 22 5.72 7.56 6.34
C TYR A 22 4.70 6.43 6.26
N GLY A 23 4.75 5.70 5.15
CA GLY A 23 4.01 4.47 4.93
C GLY A 23 4.96 3.28 4.84
N TYR A 24 4.54 2.13 5.35
CA TYR A 24 5.14 0.86 5.01
C TYR A 24 4.05 -0.14 4.63
N LEU A 25 4.02 -0.53 3.36
CA LEU A 25 3.04 -1.47 2.83
C LEU A 25 3.71 -2.83 2.62
N VAL A 26 3.05 -3.90 3.06
CA VAL A 26 3.47 -5.28 2.79
C VAL A 26 2.31 -6.02 2.17
N LEU A 27 2.57 -6.78 1.11
CA LEU A 27 1.62 -7.75 0.58
C LEU A 27 1.80 -9.07 1.32
N ALA A 28 0.83 -9.47 2.14
CA ALA A 28 0.86 -10.77 2.79
C ALA A 28 0.65 -11.91 1.77
N LYS A 29 -0.15 -11.65 0.73
CA LYS A 29 -0.50 -12.57 -0.35
C LYS A 29 -0.85 -11.79 -1.61
N GLY A 30 -0.67 -12.41 -2.77
CA GLY A 30 -1.17 -11.90 -4.05
C GLY A 30 -0.11 -11.13 -4.83
N GLN A 31 -0.58 -10.32 -5.76
CA GLN A 31 0.22 -9.39 -6.54
C GLN A 31 -0.61 -8.13 -6.81
N ALA A 32 0.04 -6.98 -6.73
CA ALA A 32 -0.60 -5.70 -6.98
C ALA A 32 0.37 -4.68 -7.58
N ASP A 33 -0.19 -3.74 -8.34
CA ASP A 33 0.49 -2.50 -8.68
C ASP A 33 0.18 -1.44 -7.60
N VAL A 34 1.24 -0.79 -7.10
CA VAL A 34 1.16 0.24 -6.05
C VAL A 34 1.80 1.51 -6.58
N ASN A 35 0.99 2.50 -6.97
CA ASN A 35 1.46 3.73 -7.63
C ASN A 35 2.43 3.48 -8.80
N GLY A 36 2.20 2.44 -9.62
CA GLY A 36 3.07 2.07 -10.74
C GLY A 36 4.25 1.16 -10.36
N VAL A 37 4.38 0.77 -9.08
CA VAL A 37 5.36 -0.21 -8.62
C VAL A 37 4.68 -1.55 -8.42
N SER A 38 5.04 -2.54 -9.25
CA SER A 38 4.57 -3.91 -9.07
C SER A 38 5.23 -4.57 -7.86
N LEU A 39 4.41 -5.15 -6.99
CA LEU A 39 4.84 -5.87 -5.81
C LEU A 39 4.21 -7.27 -5.79
N ASN A 40 4.98 -8.25 -5.32
CA ASN A 40 4.54 -9.63 -5.14
C ASN A 40 4.28 -9.94 -3.67
N ALA A 41 3.72 -11.12 -3.41
CA ALA A 41 3.56 -11.64 -2.07
C ALA A 41 4.90 -11.59 -1.31
N ARG A 42 4.86 -11.03 -0.10
CA ARG A 42 5.94 -10.79 0.85
C ARG A 42 6.87 -9.63 0.51
N ASP A 43 6.66 -8.95 -0.61
CA ASP A 43 7.36 -7.70 -0.88
C ASP A 43 6.85 -6.60 0.06
N GLY A 44 7.78 -5.73 0.44
CA GLY A 44 7.52 -4.53 1.25
C GLY A 44 7.91 -3.27 0.49
N ALA A 45 7.11 -2.22 0.64
CA ALA A 45 7.36 -0.91 0.05
C ALA A 45 7.40 0.16 1.15
N ALA A 46 8.52 0.85 1.25
CA ALA A 46 8.63 2.08 2.03
C ALA A 46 8.11 3.26 1.21
N ILE A 47 7.27 4.09 1.82
CA ILE A 47 6.52 5.15 1.16
C ILE A 47 6.76 6.44 1.94
N HIS A 48 7.13 7.51 1.26
CA HIS A 48 7.31 8.85 1.82
C HIS A 48 7.05 9.89 0.74
N GLY A 49 6.66 11.11 1.13
CA GLY A 49 6.41 12.21 0.19
C GLY A 49 5.12 12.08 -0.62
N GLU A 50 4.36 11.00 -0.43
CA GLU A 50 3.10 10.75 -1.10
C GLU A 50 1.90 11.16 -0.24
N GLN A 51 0.87 11.72 -0.88
CA GLN A 51 -0.39 12.05 -0.19
C GLN A 51 -1.38 10.88 -0.25
N SER A 52 -1.29 10.06 -1.30
CA SER A 52 -2.13 8.87 -1.45
C SER A 52 -1.37 7.70 -2.06
N ILE A 53 -1.84 6.51 -1.73
CA ILE A 53 -1.40 5.25 -2.29
C ILE A 53 -2.62 4.63 -2.98
N VAL A 54 -2.47 4.32 -4.25
CA VAL A 54 -3.44 3.60 -5.08
C VAL A 54 -2.90 2.20 -5.31
N VAL A 55 -3.66 1.20 -4.90
CA VAL A 55 -3.31 -0.21 -5.03
C VAL A 55 -4.32 -0.86 -5.97
N THR A 56 -3.84 -1.39 -7.09
CA THR A 56 -4.65 -2.19 -8.02
C THR A 56 -4.18 -3.64 -7.97
N ALA A 57 -5.07 -4.54 -7.54
CA ALA A 57 -4.75 -5.95 -7.38
C ALA A 57 -4.81 -6.68 -8.74
N THR A 58 -3.73 -7.35 -9.13
CA THR A 58 -3.71 -8.16 -10.36
C THR A 58 -4.24 -9.58 -10.11
N GLU A 59 -4.21 -10.03 -8.86
CA GLU A 59 -4.89 -11.22 -8.34
C GLU A 59 -5.45 -10.98 -6.94
N ASP A 60 -6.21 -11.94 -6.38
CA ASP A 60 -6.73 -11.83 -5.01
C ASP A 60 -5.60 -11.59 -4.00
N THR A 61 -5.65 -10.43 -3.36
CA THR A 61 -4.52 -9.84 -2.65
C THR A 61 -4.87 -9.50 -1.21
N GLU A 62 -3.92 -9.72 -0.30
CA GLU A 62 -4.00 -9.29 1.10
C GLU A 62 -2.82 -8.38 1.41
N LEU A 63 -3.09 -7.21 1.98
CA LEU A 63 -2.08 -6.22 2.30
C LEU A 63 -2.23 -5.67 3.71
N VAL A 64 -1.10 -5.22 4.26
CA VAL A 64 -1.03 -4.45 5.51
C VAL A 64 -0.31 -3.14 5.23
N LEU A 65 -0.90 -2.03 5.67
CA LEU A 65 -0.28 -0.71 5.64
C LEU A 65 -0.08 -0.20 7.07
N VAL A 66 1.17 0.16 7.36
CA VAL A 66 1.51 0.97 8.53
C VAL A 66 1.64 2.42 8.08
N ASP A 67 0.81 3.29 8.65
CA ASP A 67 0.92 4.74 8.55
C ASP A 67 1.56 5.27 9.84
N ALA A 68 2.72 5.92 9.72
CA ALA A 68 3.52 6.49 10.79
C ALA A 68 3.68 8.01 10.65
N ALA A 69 3.83 8.68 11.78
CA ALA A 69 4.08 10.12 11.82
C ALA A 69 5.43 10.49 11.19
N ALA A 70 5.56 11.76 10.77
CA ALA A 70 6.82 12.32 10.31
C ALA A 70 7.91 12.21 11.39
N LEU A 71 9.17 12.12 10.96
CA LEU A 71 10.32 12.28 11.83
C LEU A 71 10.55 13.80 12.00
N HIS A 72 10.68 14.22 13.26
CA HIS A 72 10.92 15.62 13.65
C HIS A 72 12.40 15.97 13.56
#